data_AF-A0A0E3GRD8-F1
#
_entry.id   AF-A0A0E3GRD8-F1
#
_cell.length_a   1.000
_cell.length_b   1.000
_cell.length_c   1.000
_cell.angle_alpha   90.00
_cell.angle_beta   90.00
_cell.angle_gamma   90.00
#
_symmetry.space_group_name_H-M   'P 1'
#
loop_
_entity.id
_entity.type
_entity.pdbx_description
1 polymer ?
#
loop_
_entity_poly.entity_id
_entity_poly.type
_entity_poly.pdbx_seq_one_letter_code
_entity_poly.pdbx_strand_id
1 'polypeptide(L)'
;MAEEKLKKDGTISRQGEGGTGRRPLKWNNVNELVQYANDFFKWCEDNSKRPTVTRLAYYLRCDRKDLMRYENYQQYDWLKRLSEEEKKSYSNTIKEIKRRIEAEYEDSLFDKSSTTGAIFTLKNNYNWVDKQEVVTNSNTNSSDLSAEEIEKQLALLEKENK
;
A
#
# COMPACT_ATOMS: atom_id res chain seq x y z
N MET A 1 24.60 -11.82 -32.32
CA MET A 1 24.74 -10.73 -31.33
C MET A 1 23.77 -9.65 -31.74
N ALA A 2 22.80 -9.30 -30.90
CA ALA A 2 21.81 -8.26 -31.22
C ALA A 2 22.45 -6.88 -30.98
N GLU A 3 22.33 -5.97 -31.95
CA GLU A 3 22.86 -4.61 -31.84
C GLU A 3 22.00 -3.77 -30.89
N GLU A 4 22.58 -3.28 -29.79
CA GLU A 4 21.90 -2.39 -28.85
C GLU A 4 21.83 -0.96 -29.41
N LYS A 5 20.61 -0.42 -29.55
CA LYS A 5 20.42 0.97 -30.01
C LYS A 5 20.71 1.94 -28.86
N LEU A 6 21.60 2.90 -29.07
CA LEU A 6 21.94 3.95 -28.10
C LEU A 6 21.08 5.22 -28.32
N LYS A 7 20.78 5.96 -27.24
CA LYS A 7 20.16 7.29 -27.26
C LYS A 7 21.20 8.36 -27.63
N LYS A 8 20.75 9.59 -27.91
CA LYS A 8 21.61 10.74 -28.24
C LYS A 8 22.63 11.10 -27.16
N ASP A 9 22.42 10.65 -25.92
CA ASP A 9 23.32 10.85 -24.77
C ASP A 9 24.25 9.65 -24.51
N GLY A 10 24.30 8.66 -25.42
CA GLY A 10 25.15 7.48 -25.29
C GLY A 10 24.63 6.40 -24.35
N THR A 11 23.43 6.57 -23.77
CA THR A 11 22.80 5.52 -22.94
C THR A 11 22.02 4.52 -23.80
N ILE A 12 21.91 3.27 -23.37
CA ILE A 12 21.16 2.24 -24.10
C ILE A 12 19.66 2.64 -24.19
N SER A 13 19.14 2.73 -25.42
CA SER A 13 17.74 3.03 -25.72
C SER A 13 16.89 1.77 -25.62
N ARG A 14 16.02 1.72 -24.60
CA ARG A 14 14.96 0.70 -24.45
C ARG A 14 13.57 1.22 -24.85
N GLN A 15 13.47 2.37 -25.51
CA GLN A 15 12.19 2.90 -25.99
C GLN A 15 12.03 2.61 -27.47
N GLY A 16 11.14 1.67 -27.81
CA GLY A 16 10.73 1.50 -29.21
C GLY A 16 10.32 0.12 -29.71
N GLU A 17 9.86 -0.82 -28.88
CA GLU A 17 9.12 -1.99 -29.40
C GLU A 17 7.63 -1.78 -29.17
N GLY A 18 7.00 -1.08 -30.11
CA GLY A 18 5.55 -0.97 -30.18
C GLY A 18 4.94 -2.34 -30.49
N GLY A 19 4.08 -2.83 -29.59
CA GLY A 19 3.38 -4.11 -29.76
C GLY A 19 1.99 -4.10 -29.13
N THR A 20 0.95 -4.23 -29.95
CA THR A 20 -0.41 -4.69 -29.59
C THR A 20 -1.26 -3.82 -28.65
N GLY A 21 -0.99 -2.53 -28.44
CA GLY A 21 -1.82 -1.70 -27.52
C GLY A 21 -1.89 -2.22 -26.06
N ARG A 22 -1.09 -3.24 -25.72
CA ARG A 22 -0.98 -3.83 -24.39
C ARG A 22 0.18 -3.16 -23.65
N ARG A 23 -0.01 -2.88 -22.36
CA ARG A 23 1.06 -2.35 -21.50
C ARG A 23 2.27 -3.31 -21.54
N PRO A 24 3.49 -2.84 -21.84
CA PRO A 24 4.68 -3.70 -21.81
C PRO A 24 5.02 -4.12 -20.37
N LEU A 25 5.66 -5.29 -20.23
CA LEU A 25 6.25 -5.68 -18.96
C LEU A 25 7.38 -4.71 -18.60
N LYS A 26 7.50 -4.40 -17.31
CA LYS A 26 8.54 -3.50 -16.79
C LYS A 26 9.81 -4.27 -16.47
N TRP A 27 9.66 -5.51 -16.02
CA TRP A 27 10.74 -6.45 -15.72
C TRP A 27 10.52 -7.70 -16.57
N ASN A 28 11.61 -8.28 -17.06
CA ASN A 28 11.55 -9.45 -17.92
C ASN A 28 11.23 -10.70 -17.11
N ASN A 29 11.73 -10.79 -15.88
CA ASN A 29 11.48 -11.87 -14.94
C ASN A 29 11.51 -11.38 -13.49
N VAL A 30 11.07 -12.23 -12.57
CA VAL A 30 11.00 -11.90 -11.15
C VAL A 30 12.37 -11.65 -10.51
N ASN A 31 13.42 -12.33 -10.97
CA ASN A 31 14.77 -12.15 -10.43
C ASN A 31 15.31 -10.73 -10.73
N GLU A 32 14.97 -10.18 -11.89
CA GLU A 32 15.27 -8.79 -12.24
C GLU A 32 14.59 -7.81 -11.27
N LEU A 33 13.31 -8.04 -10.93
CA LEU A 33 12.61 -7.24 -9.92
C LEU A 33 13.28 -7.34 -8.54
N VAL A 34 13.66 -8.54 -8.11
CA VAL A 34 14.37 -8.76 -6.83
C VAL A 34 15.70 -8.00 -6.81
N GLN A 35 16.48 -8.07 -7.89
CA GLN A 35 17.75 -7.36 -7.99
C GLN A 35 17.55 -5.85 -7.87
N TYR A 36 16.62 -5.27 -8.64
CA TYR A 36 16.35 -3.84 -8.54
C TYR A 36 15.84 -3.42 -7.16
N ALA A 37 15.07 -4.27 -6.47
CA ALA A 37 14.62 -3.99 -5.12
C ALA A 37 15.80 -3.99 -4.13
N ASN A 38 16.71 -4.95 -4.24
CA ASN A 38 17.93 -4.99 -3.42
C ASN A 38 18.82 -3.77 -3.67
N ASP A 39 19.02 -3.40 -4.94
CA ASP A 39 19.77 -2.21 -5.32
C ASP A 39 19.11 -0.94 -4.76
N PHE A 40 17.77 -0.87 -4.76
CA PHE A 40 17.02 0.24 -4.16
C PHE A 40 17.25 0.36 -2.65
N PHE A 41 17.18 -0.76 -1.91
CA PHE A 41 17.41 -0.73 -0.47
C PHE A 41 18.85 -0.36 -0.14
N LYS A 42 19.82 -0.88 -0.88
CA LYS A 42 21.22 -0.50 -0.77
C LYS A 42 21.42 1.00 -1.05
N TRP A 43 20.84 1.51 -2.13
CA TRP A 43 20.88 2.93 -2.44
C TRP A 43 20.25 3.78 -1.32
N CYS A 44 19.18 3.31 -0.70
CA CYS A 44 18.56 3.99 0.44
C CYS A 44 19.51 4.06 1.65
N GLU A 45 20.17 2.95 1.99
CA GLU A 45 21.19 2.87 3.03
C GLU A 45 22.36 3.81 2.75
N ASP A 46 22.98 3.69 1.57
CA ASP A 46 24.15 4.47 1.14
C ASP A 46 23.86 6.00 1.13
N ASN A 47 22.58 6.40 0.97
CA ASN A 47 22.16 7.80 0.92
C ASN A 47 21.40 8.28 2.17
N SER A 48 21.40 7.48 3.25
CA SER A 48 20.68 7.79 4.50
C SER A 48 19.22 8.19 4.25
N LYS A 49 18.55 7.41 3.39
CA LYS A 49 17.20 7.63 2.91
C LYS A 49 16.28 6.56 3.45
N ARG A 50 15.18 6.94 4.11
CA ARG A 50 14.11 5.98 4.46
C ARG A 50 13.49 5.38 3.18
N PRO A 51 13.34 4.05 3.09
CA PRO A 51 12.68 3.42 1.97
C PRO A 51 11.17 3.67 2.04
N THR A 52 10.53 3.97 0.92
CA THR A 52 9.07 4.12 0.81
C THR A 52 8.61 3.54 -0.52
N VAL A 53 7.34 3.13 -0.62
CA VAL A 53 6.79 2.60 -1.88
C VAL A 53 6.89 3.63 -3.01
N THR A 54 6.66 4.91 -2.69
CA THR A 54 6.79 6.00 -3.67
C THR A 54 8.25 6.20 -4.10
N ARG A 55 9.20 6.08 -3.18
CA ARG A 55 10.62 6.21 -3.50
C ARG A 55 11.14 5.03 -4.32
N LEU A 56 10.66 3.83 -4.03
CA LEU A 56 10.89 2.64 -4.86
C LEU A 56 10.38 2.88 -6.29
N ALA A 57 9.14 3.34 -6.44
CA ALA A 57 8.58 3.65 -7.76
C ALA A 57 9.40 4.70 -8.51
N TYR A 58 9.83 5.76 -7.81
CA TYR A 58 10.73 6.78 -8.35
C TYR A 58 12.06 6.18 -8.84
N TYR A 59 12.72 5.36 -8.00
CA TYR A 59 13.98 4.69 -8.33
C TYR A 59 13.83 3.77 -9.56
N LEU A 60 12.74 3.00 -9.63
CA LEU A 60 12.42 2.10 -10.74
C LEU A 60 11.89 2.82 -12.00
N ARG A 61 11.74 4.15 -11.93
CA ARG A 61 11.16 4.98 -13.00
C ARG A 61 9.80 4.46 -13.45
N CYS A 62 8.91 4.20 -12.50
CA CYS A 62 7.53 3.81 -12.74
C CYS A 62 6.59 4.52 -11.76
N ASP A 63 5.28 4.38 -11.99
CA ASP A 63 4.29 4.89 -11.05
C ASP A 63 4.07 3.89 -9.91
N ARG A 64 3.69 4.38 -8.73
CA ARG A 64 3.25 3.50 -7.61
C ARG A 64 2.13 2.55 -8.05
N LYS A 65 1.24 3.01 -8.93
CA LYS A 65 0.15 2.20 -9.49
C LYS A 65 0.65 0.99 -10.28
N ASP A 66 1.85 1.06 -10.84
CA ASP A 66 2.43 -0.08 -11.55
C ASP A 66 2.80 -1.20 -10.60
N LEU A 67 3.45 -0.88 -9.48
CA LEU A 67 3.74 -1.85 -8.42
C LEU A 67 2.44 -2.50 -7.91
N MET A 68 1.40 -1.70 -7.68
CA MET A 68 0.09 -2.19 -7.23
C MET A 68 -0.61 -3.10 -8.27
N ARG A 69 -0.38 -2.89 -9.56
CA ARG A 69 -0.93 -3.74 -10.62
C ARG A 69 -0.27 -5.11 -10.67
N TYR A 70 1.03 -5.20 -10.39
CA TYR A 70 1.72 -6.50 -10.23
C TYR A 70 1.27 -7.20 -8.95
N GLU A 71 1.14 -6.46 -7.84
CA GLU A 71 0.64 -6.99 -6.57
C GLU A 71 -0.75 -7.61 -6.72
N ASN A 72 -1.66 -6.89 -7.39
CA ASN A 72 -3.07 -7.26 -7.57
C ASN A 72 -3.37 -7.76 -8.98
N TYR A 73 -2.47 -8.57 -9.55
CA TYR A 73 -2.55 -9.00 -10.95
C TYR A 73 -3.88 -9.64 -11.35
N GLN A 74 -4.60 -10.26 -10.40
CA GLN A 74 -5.90 -10.89 -10.65
C GLN A 74 -6.95 -9.89 -11.15
N GLN A 75 -6.80 -8.61 -10.81
CA GLN A 75 -7.70 -7.53 -11.23
C GLN A 75 -7.35 -6.98 -12.62
N TYR A 76 -6.22 -7.39 -13.21
CA TYR A 76 -5.70 -6.78 -14.42
C TYR A 76 -5.22 -7.79 -15.46
N ASP A 77 -5.74 -7.63 -16.66
CA ASP A 77 -5.59 -8.63 -17.73
C ASP A 77 -4.25 -8.58 -18.49
N TRP A 78 -3.44 -7.55 -18.24
CA TRP A 78 -2.25 -7.23 -19.03
C TRP A 78 -1.05 -8.17 -18.81
N LEU A 79 -1.11 -9.02 -17.77
CA LEU A 79 -0.13 -10.07 -17.48
C LEU A 79 -0.52 -11.44 -18.08
N LYS A 80 -1.58 -11.52 -18.90
CA LYS A 80 -2.05 -12.76 -19.57
C LYS A 80 -0.98 -13.59 -20.29
N ARG A 81 0.13 -12.96 -20.69
CA ARG A 81 1.25 -13.62 -21.39
C ARG A 81 2.14 -14.49 -20.49
N LEU A 82 2.05 -14.30 -19.17
CA LEU A 82 2.83 -15.01 -18.16
C LEU A 82 2.04 -16.23 -17.64
N SER A 83 2.75 -17.23 -17.14
CA SER A 83 2.15 -18.33 -16.39
C SER A 83 1.53 -17.83 -15.07
N GLU A 84 0.64 -18.63 -14.46
CA GLU A 84 0.07 -18.29 -13.16
C GLU A 84 1.13 -18.25 -12.05
N GLU A 85 2.12 -19.13 -12.12
CA GLU A 85 3.26 -19.19 -11.21
C GLU A 85 4.12 -17.92 -11.31
N GLU A 86 4.39 -17.46 -12.53
CA GLU A 86 5.13 -16.21 -12.77
C GLU A 86 4.38 -15.00 -12.20
N LYS A 87 3.07 -14.89 -12.47
CA LYS A 87 2.22 -13.81 -11.94
C LYS A 87 2.23 -13.80 -10.41
N LYS A 88 2.07 -14.97 -9.78
CA LYS A 88 2.16 -15.13 -8.32
C LYS A 88 3.53 -14.71 -7.80
N SER A 89 4.61 -15.08 -8.49
CA SER A 89 5.97 -14.72 -8.10
C SER A 89 6.19 -13.22 -8.09
N TYR A 90 5.71 -12.51 -9.12
CA TYR A 90 5.72 -11.04 -9.13
C TYR A 90 4.90 -10.45 -7.97
N SER A 91 3.67 -10.94 -7.76
CA SER A 91 2.80 -10.47 -6.68
C SER A 91 3.45 -10.64 -5.30
N ASN A 92 3.96 -11.84 -5.03
CA ASN A 92 4.61 -12.19 -3.77
C ASN A 92 5.87 -11.35 -3.55
N THR A 93 6.66 -11.11 -4.60
CA THR A 93 7.86 -10.27 -4.52
C THR A 93 7.50 -8.82 -4.18
N ILE A 94 6.48 -8.24 -4.80
CA ILE A 94 6.03 -6.88 -4.44
C ILE A 94 5.52 -6.82 -3.00
N LYS A 95 4.77 -7.84 -2.54
CA LYS A 95 4.32 -7.93 -1.15
C LYS A 95 5.49 -8.03 -0.17
N GLU A 96 6.52 -8.79 -0.50
CA GLU A 96 7.74 -8.90 0.30
C GLU A 96 8.45 -7.56 0.44
N ILE A 97 8.62 -6.86 -0.68
CA ILE A 97 9.24 -5.53 -0.69
C ILE A 97 8.44 -4.55 0.17
N LYS A 98 7.10 -4.57 0.06
CA LYS A 98 6.22 -3.74 0.90
C LYS A 98 6.34 -4.10 2.37
N ARG A 99 6.42 -5.38 2.72
CA ARG A 99 6.59 -5.83 4.11
C ARG A 99 7.92 -5.38 4.70
N ARG A 100 9.00 -5.38 3.90
CA ARG A 100 10.28 -4.81 4.33
C ARG A 100 10.18 -3.30 4.58
N ILE A 101 9.49 -2.57 3.71
CA ILE A 101 9.23 -1.14 3.91
C ILE A 101 8.34 -0.90 5.14
N GLU A 102 7.36 -1.77 5.40
CA GLU A 102 6.50 -1.72 6.57
C GLU A 102 7.29 -1.84 7.87
N ALA A 103 8.22 -2.81 7.94
CA ALA A 103 9.08 -3.00 9.11
C ALA A 103 9.91 -1.74 9.42
N GLU A 104 10.43 -1.04 8.40
CA GLU A 104 11.15 0.22 8.59
C GLU A 104 10.26 1.36 9.13
N TYR A 105 8.97 1.34 8.79
CA TYR A 105 8.00 2.27 9.37
C TYR A 105 7.66 1.90 10.81
N GLU A 106 7.57 0.61 11.13
CA GLU A 106 7.42 0.12 12.51
C GLU A 106 8.61 0.54 13.37
N ASP A 107 9.85 0.35 12.89
CA ASP A 107 11.05 0.82 13.59
C ASP A 107 11.04 2.34 13.83
N SER A 108 10.48 3.09 12.87
CA SER A 108 10.33 4.55 12.97
C SER A 108 9.33 5.00 14.05
N LEU A 109 8.55 4.08 14.63
CA LEU A 109 7.67 4.38 15.77
C LEU A 109 8.46 4.65 17.05
N PHE A 110 9.65 4.04 17.20
CA PHE A 110 10.51 4.21 18.38
C PHE A 110 11.29 5.53 18.38
N ASP A 111 11.28 6.27 17.26
CA ASP A 111 11.86 7.61 17.14
C ASP A 111 10.77 8.69 17.19
N LYS A 112 10.78 9.47 18.28
CA LYS A 112 9.82 10.56 18.55
C LYS A 112 9.68 11.55 17.39
N SER A 113 10.72 11.77 16.60
CA SER A 113 10.70 12.73 15.49
C SER A 113 9.95 12.22 14.26
N SER A 114 9.81 10.90 14.10
CA SER A 114 9.17 10.26 12.95
C SER A 114 7.86 9.53 13.26
N THR A 115 7.52 9.33 14.54
CA THR A 115 6.37 8.52 14.97
C THR A 115 5.06 8.92 14.28
N THR A 116 4.72 10.20 14.20
CA THR A 116 3.44 10.64 13.59
C THR A 116 3.35 10.27 12.10
N GLY A 117 4.42 10.46 11.34
CA GLY A 117 4.47 10.11 9.92
C GLY A 117 4.45 8.60 9.68
N ALA A 118 5.09 7.84 10.57
CA ALA A 118 5.05 6.38 10.57
C ALA A 118 3.63 5.86 10.84
N ILE A 119 2.96 6.32 11.91
CA ILE A 119 1.56 5.95 12.24
C ILE A 119 0.63 6.27 11.06
N PHE A 120 0.73 7.47 10.48
CA PHE A 120 -0.07 7.84 9.32
C PHE A 120 0.11 6.85 8.16
N THR A 121 1.35 6.45 7.90
CA THR A 121 1.68 5.52 6.81
C THR A 121 1.18 4.11 7.09
N LEU A 122 1.43 3.58 8.29
CA LEU A 122 1.00 2.25 8.70
C LEU A 122 -0.53 2.08 8.62
N LYS A 123 -1.28 3.10 9.05
CA LYS A 123 -2.75 3.10 8.93
C LYS A 123 -3.23 3.16 7.49
N ASN A 124 -2.76 4.14 6.72
CA ASN A 124 -3.32 4.42 5.39
C ASN A 124 -2.81 3.49 4.29
N ASN A 125 -1.63 2.89 4.46
CA ASN A 125 -0.99 2.07 3.42
C ASN A 125 -0.79 0.60 3.82
N TYR A 126 -0.86 0.27 5.11
CA TYR A 126 -0.64 -1.09 5.64
C TYR A 126 -1.80 -1.61 6.49
N ASN A 127 -2.94 -0.91 6.52
CA ASN A 127 -4.17 -1.32 7.21
C ASN A 127 -4.02 -1.53 8.73
N TRP A 128 -3.07 -0.87 9.38
CA TRP A 128 -3.03 -0.85 10.84
C TRP A 128 -4.25 -0.09 11.38
N VAL A 129 -4.82 -0.58 12.47
CA VAL A 129 -6.00 0.00 13.10
C VAL A 129 -5.73 0.16 14.59
N ASP A 130 -6.02 1.35 15.13
CA ASP A 130 -5.98 1.56 16.57
C ASP A 130 -7.11 0.76 17.22
N LYS A 131 -6.77 -0.04 18.22
CA LYS A 131 -7.77 -0.69 19.07
C LYS A 131 -8.21 0.29 20.14
N GLN A 132 -9.51 0.47 20.28
CA GLN A 132 -10.13 1.18 21.39
C GLN A 132 -10.93 0.18 22.21
N GLU A 133 -10.65 0.12 23.51
CA GLU A 133 -11.47 -0.60 24.47
C GLU A 133 -12.30 0.43 25.23
N VAL A 134 -13.63 0.34 25.09
CA VAL A 134 -14.58 1.22 25.78
C VAL A 134 -15.30 0.39 26.82
N VAL A 135 -14.96 0.61 28.10
CA VAL A 135 -15.67 0.00 29.22
C VAL A 135 -16.87 0.88 29.55
N THR A 136 -18.04 0.46 29.06
CA THR A 136 -19.31 1.11 29.40
C THR A 136 -19.82 0.56 30.72
N ASN A 137 -19.47 1.22 31.83
CA ASN A 137 -20.12 0.96 33.11
C ASN A 137 -21.49 1.64 33.11
N SER A 138 -22.46 1.03 32.47
CA SER A 138 -23.86 1.41 32.62
C SER A 138 -24.34 1.06 34.02
N ASN A 139 -24.00 1.90 35.00
CA ASN A 139 -24.88 2.14 36.15
C ASN A 139 -26.09 2.91 35.63
N THR A 140 -26.92 2.25 34.81
CA THR A 140 -28.29 2.70 34.60
C THR A 140 -29.01 2.40 35.91
N ASN A 141 -28.86 3.31 36.87
CA ASN A 141 -29.90 3.51 37.86
C ASN A 141 -31.13 3.99 37.09
N SER A 142 -31.91 3.03 36.58
CA SER A 142 -33.23 3.25 36.00
C SER A 142 -34.25 3.74 37.06
N SER A 143 -33.77 4.20 38.21
CA SER A 143 -34.55 4.57 39.39
C SER A 143 -34.75 6.07 39.57
N ASP A 144 -34.21 6.92 38.69
CA ASP A 144 -34.32 8.39 38.83
C ASP A 144 -35.11 9.09 37.71
N LEU A 145 -35.73 8.35 36.79
CA LEU A 145 -36.78 8.95 35.96
C LEU A 145 -38.11 8.78 36.69
N SER A 146 -38.73 9.89 37.07
CA SER A 146 -40.11 9.87 37.56
C SER A 146 -41.01 9.28 36.47
N ALA A 147 -42.09 8.61 36.88
CA ALA A 147 -43.07 8.06 35.93
C ALA A 147 -43.57 9.14 34.93
N GLU A 148 -43.64 10.41 35.37
CA GLU A 148 -43.99 11.56 34.52
C GLU A 148 -43.00 11.81 33.38
N GLU A 149 -41.69 11.62 33.59
CA GLU A 149 -40.69 11.88 32.56
C GLU A 149 -40.74 10.79 31.48
N ILE A 150 -41.03 9.55 31.87
CA ILE A 150 -41.23 8.41 30.97
C ILE A 150 -42.50 8.61 30.12
N GLU A 151 -43.61 9.04 30.75
CA GLU A 151 -44.87 9.32 30.05
C GLU A 151 -44.72 10.47 29.04
N LYS A 152 -43.99 11.54 29.39
CA LYS A 152 -43.70 12.63 28.45
C LYS A 152 -42.92 12.16 27.22
N GLN A 153 -41.94 11.29 27.40
CA GLN A 153 -41.13 10.77 26.29
C GLN A 153 -41.94 9.83 25.37
N LEU A 154 -42.78 8.96 25.95
CA LEU A 154 -43.69 8.11 25.17
C LEU A 154 -44.69 8.93 24.35
N ALA A 155 -45.28 9.97 24.96
CA ALA A 155 -46.20 10.87 24.26
C ALA A 155 -45.56 11.68 23.13
N LEU A 156 -44.25 11.96 23.23
CA LEU A 156 -43.50 12.64 22.16
C LEU A 156 -43.25 11.69 20.97
N LEU A 157 -42.84 10.45 21.26
CA LEU A 157 -42.58 9.42 20.25
C LEU A 157 -43.84 8.99 19.50
N GLU A 158 -45.00 8.98 20.15
CA GLU A 158 -46.28 8.70 19.49
C GLU A 158 -46.73 9.83 18.55
N LYS A 159 -46.31 11.07 18.81
CA LYS A 159 -46.57 12.22 17.91
C LYS A 159 -45.64 12.24 16.71
N GLU A 160 -44.39 11.78 16.86
CA GLU A 160 -43.43 11.70 15.76
C GLU A 160 -43.73 10.54 14.79
N ASN A 161 -44.49 9.53 15.22
CA ASN A 161 -44.89 8.38 14.41
C ASN A 161 -46.31 8.50 13.80
N LYS A 162 -46.90 9.69 13.80
CA LYS A 162 -48.15 10.03 13.09
C LYS A 162 -47.87 10.97 11.92
#